data_AF-A0A6A5UGC8-F1
#
_entry.id   AF-A0A6A5UGC8-F1
#
_cell.length_a   1.000
_cell.length_b   1.000
_cell.length_c   1.000
_cell.angle_alpha   90.00
_cell.angle_beta   90.00
_cell.angle_gamma   90.00
#
_symmetry.space_group_name_H-M   'P 1'
#
loop_
_entity.id
_entity.type
_entity.pdbx_description
1 polymer ?
#
loop_
_entity_poly.entity_id
_entity_poly.type
_entity_poly.pdbx_seq_one_letter_code
_entity_poly.pdbx_strand_id
1 'polypeptide(L)'
;DEFLRLQACKEYKPPQEQLDAFAMLLMTEPAVPIADVARCAAAPLLRDGITGVYDRLWGLLFSAVGQLTEYNDKLVQFTVELQKLLPEMPAFDSFCTEMAFPTCDVRPGTANVATERQAITNYHAFIAKLVALDIPFFQHEIRRGGNMLRYTLEAAPWEQYHWADIEDAYASDDSEYEDWKNNQLEIYNVRTLDGVIPAAVEWVKYCGSHMYHQEGELFEYPMRNAKWNGAQGWSKERFAFWRSRFEWVATVTALFMRTKMLAKWAAECM
;
A
#
# COMPACT_ATOMS: atom_id res chain seq x y z
N ASP A 1 -21.15 -5.97 14.78
CA ASP A 1 -20.19 -5.09 14.09
C ASP A 1 -20.76 -4.71 12.72
N GLU A 2 -20.77 -3.43 12.35
CA GLU A 2 -21.27 -2.94 11.06
C GLU A 2 -20.43 -3.45 9.88
N PHE A 3 -19.11 -3.53 10.05
CA PHE A 3 -18.19 -4.05 9.02
C PHE A 3 -18.60 -5.47 8.61
N LEU A 4 -18.73 -6.37 9.58
CA LEU A 4 -19.08 -7.78 9.31
C LEU A 4 -20.47 -7.93 8.69
N ARG A 5 -21.43 -7.08 9.09
CA ARG A 5 -22.76 -7.06 8.49
C ARG A 5 -22.68 -6.69 7.00
N LEU A 6 -21.88 -5.68 6.64
CA LEU A 6 -21.68 -5.30 5.24
C LEU A 6 -21.02 -6.42 4.43
N GLN A 7 -20.01 -7.10 4.99
CA GLN A 7 -19.35 -8.23 4.31
C GLN A 7 -20.31 -9.40 4.08
N ALA A 8 -21.20 -9.69 5.03
CA ALA A 8 -22.19 -10.76 4.93
C ALA A 8 -23.29 -10.50 3.88
N CYS A 9 -23.48 -9.24 3.46
CA CYS A 9 -24.47 -8.84 2.47
C CYS A 9 -23.92 -8.73 1.03
N LYS A 10 -22.63 -9.01 0.80
CA LYS A 10 -22.04 -8.98 -0.54
C LYS A 10 -22.59 -10.11 -1.41
N GLU A 11 -22.65 -9.87 -2.73
CA GLU A 11 -23.03 -10.87 -3.73
C GLU A 11 -22.18 -12.14 -3.60
N TYR A 12 -20.85 -11.96 -3.50
CA TYR A 12 -19.88 -13.01 -3.22
C TYR A 12 -19.44 -12.98 -1.74
N LYS A 13 -20.38 -13.19 -0.82
CA LYS A 13 -20.10 -13.15 0.62
C LYS A 13 -19.10 -14.22 1.06
N PRO A 14 -18.20 -13.92 2.02
CA PRO A 14 -17.33 -14.93 2.63
C PRO A 14 -18.13 -16.08 3.27
N PRO A 15 -17.57 -17.31 3.30
CA PRO A 15 -18.10 -18.41 4.12
C PRO A 15 -18.33 -17.99 5.56
N GLN A 16 -19.31 -18.61 6.22
CA GLN A 16 -19.69 -18.26 7.58
C GLN A 16 -18.50 -18.42 8.55
N GLU A 17 -17.67 -19.44 8.38
CA GLU A 17 -16.49 -19.66 9.21
C GLU A 17 -15.47 -18.52 9.11
N GLN A 18 -15.34 -17.89 7.93
CA GLN A 18 -14.46 -16.72 7.76
C GLN A 18 -15.06 -15.49 8.46
N LEU A 19 -16.38 -15.29 8.38
CA LEU A 19 -17.07 -14.21 9.09
C LEU A 19 -16.99 -14.38 10.60
N ASP A 20 -17.18 -15.61 11.09
CA ASP A 20 -17.07 -15.94 12.51
C ASP A 20 -15.64 -15.75 13.01
N ALA A 21 -14.63 -16.15 12.22
CA ALA A 21 -13.23 -15.89 12.52
C ALA A 21 -12.95 -14.39 12.66
N PHE A 22 -13.43 -13.56 11.74
CA PHE A 22 -13.27 -12.11 11.87
C PHE A 22 -14.09 -11.54 13.03
N ALA A 23 -15.25 -12.08 13.35
CA ALA A 23 -16.00 -11.70 14.55
C ALA A 23 -15.18 -11.93 15.82
N MET A 24 -14.52 -13.09 15.95
CA MET A 24 -13.60 -13.39 17.05
C MET A 24 -12.37 -12.48 17.03
N LEU A 25 -11.82 -12.20 15.84
CA LEU A 25 -10.67 -11.33 15.68
C LEU A 25 -10.97 -9.89 16.09
N LEU A 26 -12.17 -9.39 15.85
CA LEU A 26 -12.55 -7.99 16.15
C LEU A 26 -13.06 -7.79 17.58
N MET A 27 -12.99 -8.80 18.45
CA MET A 27 -13.27 -8.62 19.87
C MET A 27 -12.14 -7.86 20.58
N THR A 28 -12.49 -6.87 21.39
CA THR A 28 -11.58 -6.02 22.17
C THR A 28 -10.75 -6.82 23.17
N GLU A 29 -11.35 -7.84 23.80
CA GLU A 29 -10.66 -8.81 24.64
C GLU A 29 -10.59 -10.16 23.91
N PRO A 30 -9.39 -10.68 23.59
CA PRO A 30 -9.27 -11.97 22.91
C PRO A 30 -9.63 -13.09 23.89
N ALA A 31 -10.86 -13.58 23.79
CA ALA A 31 -11.26 -14.84 24.44
C ALA A 31 -10.62 -16.08 23.77
N VAL A 32 -10.07 -15.91 22.57
CA VAL A 32 -9.58 -16.99 21.70
C VAL A 32 -8.18 -16.65 21.16
N PRO A 33 -7.21 -17.58 21.20
CA PRO A 33 -5.91 -17.43 20.56
C PRO A 33 -6.01 -17.15 19.05
N ILE A 34 -5.17 -16.26 18.51
CA ILE A 34 -5.19 -15.90 17.08
C ILE A 34 -4.95 -17.11 16.17
N ALA A 35 -4.14 -18.08 16.61
CA ALA A 35 -3.92 -19.32 15.86
C ALA A 35 -5.21 -20.14 15.70
N ASP A 36 -6.10 -20.12 16.69
CA ASP A 36 -7.40 -20.80 16.62
C ASP A 36 -8.35 -20.04 15.68
N VAL A 37 -8.30 -18.71 15.70
CA VAL A 37 -9.02 -17.84 14.76
C VAL A 37 -8.57 -18.09 13.32
N ALA A 38 -7.26 -18.19 13.07
CA ALA A 38 -6.70 -18.51 11.75
C ALA A 38 -7.14 -19.91 11.28
N ARG A 39 -7.15 -20.91 12.17
CA ARG A 39 -7.67 -22.25 11.84
C ARG A 39 -9.14 -22.24 11.46
N CYS A 40 -9.96 -21.44 12.16
CA CYS A 40 -11.37 -21.26 11.81
C CYS A 40 -11.53 -20.63 10.41
N ALA A 41 -10.79 -19.55 10.11
CA ALA A 41 -10.82 -18.90 8.81
C ALA A 41 -10.31 -19.80 7.67
N ALA A 42 -9.30 -20.64 7.92
CA ALA A 42 -8.72 -21.54 6.94
C ALA A 42 -9.54 -22.82 6.71
N ALA A 43 -10.45 -23.19 7.63
CA ALA A 43 -11.19 -24.45 7.55
C ALA A 43 -11.91 -24.69 6.20
N PRO A 44 -12.59 -23.70 5.59
CA PRO A 44 -13.19 -23.88 4.27
C PRO A 44 -12.16 -24.10 3.16
N LEU A 45 -10.98 -23.47 3.25
CA LEU A 45 -9.91 -23.60 2.26
C LEU A 45 -9.28 -24.99 2.27
N LEU A 46 -9.10 -25.54 3.47
CA LEU A 46 -8.49 -26.85 3.68
C LEU A 46 -9.42 -28.02 3.29
N ARG A 47 -10.74 -27.81 3.27
CA ARG A 47 -11.72 -28.83 2.87
C ARG A 47 -11.89 -28.90 1.36
N ASP A 48 -12.13 -27.74 0.73
CA ASP A 48 -12.70 -27.73 -0.62
C ASP A 48 -11.66 -27.42 -1.69
N GLY A 49 -10.53 -26.78 -1.34
CA GLY A 49 -9.46 -26.44 -2.31
C GLY A 49 -9.91 -25.53 -3.47
N ILE A 50 -11.11 -24.94 -3.38
CA ILE A 50 -11.73 -24.15 -4.45
C ILE A 50 -11.11 -22.75 -4.45
N THR A 51 -10.58 -22.32 -5.60
CA THR A 51 -9.95 -21.00 -5.83
C THR A 51 -10.81 -19.83 -5.33
N GLY A 52 -12.12 -19.84 -5.60
CA GLY A 52 -13.01 -18.75 -5.17
C GLY A 52 -13.19 -18.60 -3.64
N VAL A 53 -12.74 -19.57 -2.82
CA VAL A 53 -12.74 -19.44 -1.36
C VAL A 53 -11.56 -18.59 -0.88
N TYR A 54 -10.43 -18.62 -1.59
CA TYR A 54 -9.25 -17.78 -1.31
C TYR A 54 -9.55 -16.31 -1.58
N ASP A 55 -10.14 -16.00 -2.74
CA ASP A 55 -10.49 -14.63 -3.12
C ASP A 55 -11.42 -13.97 -2.11
N ARG A 56 -12.34 -14.75 -1.52
CA ARG A 56 -13.24 -14.26 -0.47
C ARG A 56 -12.52 -14.01 0.86
N LEU A 57 -11.55 -14.85 1.24
CA LEU A 57 -10.75 -14.63 2.44
C LEU A 57 -9.87 -13.39 2.29
N TRP A 58 -9.17 -13.27 1.16
CA TRP A 58 -8.30 -12.13 0.89
C TRP A 58 -9.11 -10.85 0.74
N GLY A 59 -10.23 -10.88 0.03
CA GLY A 59 -11.16 -9.76 -0.04
C GLY A 59 -11.66 -9.31 1.33
N LEU A 60 -11.96 -10.25 2.25
CA LEU A 60 -12.35 -9.94 3.62
C LEU A 60 -11.19 -9.33 4.42
N LEU A 61 -9.99 -9.93 4.33
CA LEU A 61 -8.78 -9.48 5.01
C LEU A 61 -8.39 -8.07 4.59
N PHE A 62 -8.25 -7.81 3.28
CA PHE A 62 -7.87 -6.51 2.79
C PHE A 62 -8.97 -5.48 3.03
N SER A 63 -10.25 -5.84 2.91
CA SER A 63 -11.33 -4.93 3.31
C SER A 63 -11.24 -4.53 4.79
N ALA A 64 -10.84 -5.45 5.68
CA ALA A 64 -10.60 -5.16 7.09
C ALA A 64 -9.36 -4.28 7.28
N VAL A 65 -8.25 -4.58 6.60
CA VAL A 65 -7.02 -3.77 6.66
C VAL A 65 -7.31 -2.33 6.27
N GLY A 66 -8.03 -2.10 5.17
CA GLY A 66 -8.36 -0.75 4.71
C GLY A 66 -9.25 0.04 5.69
N GLN A 67 -10.21 -0.62 6.34
CA GLN A 67 -11.27 0.06 7.11
C GLN A 67 -11.02 0.09 8.63
N LEU A 68 -10.28 -0.87 9.18
CA LEU A 68 -10.15 -1.11 10.63
C LEU A 68 -8.72 -0.81 11.09
N THR A 69 -8.37 0.49 11.05
CA THR A 69 -7.00 1.00 11.29
C THR A 69 -6.40 0.49 12.60
N GLU A 70 -7.18 0.48 13.68
CA GLU A 70 -6.76 0.07 15.01
C GLU A 70 -6.51 -1.44 15.15
N TYR A 71 -7.02 -2.24 14.22
CA TYR A 71 -6.83 -3.70 14.21
C TYR A 71 -5.63 -4.14 13.35
N ASN A 72 -4.89 -3.22 12.74
CA ASN A 72 -3.84 -3.52 11.78
C ASN A 72 -2.79 -4.51 12.32
N ASP A 73 -2.32 -4.34 13.57
CA ASP A 73 -1.36 -5.28 14.20
C ASP A 73 -1.96 -6.68 14.42
N LYS A 74 -3.24 -6.74 14.80
CA LYS A 74 -3.94 -8.01 15.01
C LYS A 74 -4.16 -8.75 13.69
N LEU A 75 -4.43 -8.00 12.61
CA LEU A 75 -4.53 -8.54 11.24
C LEU A 75 -3.18 -9.06 10.72
N VAL A 76 -2.06 -8.39 11.05
CA VAL A 76 -0.70 -8.89 10.76
C VAL A 76 -0.48 -10.24 11.46
N GLN A 77 -0.75 -10.31 12.77
CA GLN A 77 -0.60 -11.56 13.53
C GLN A 77 -1.49 -12.69 12.98
N PHE A 78 -2.74 -12.37 12.64
CA PHE A 78 -3.65 -13.31 12.00
C PHE A 78 -3.11 -13.84 10.67
N THR A 79 -2.53 -12.96 9.84
CA THR A 79 -1.95 -13.33 8.54
C THR A 79 -0.73 -14.24 8.69
N VAL A 80 0.10 -14.00 9.72
CA VAL A 80 1.23 -14.89 10.06
C VAL A 80 0.73 -16.28 10.48
N GLU A 81 -0.31 -16.37 11.30
CA GLU A 81 -0.89 -17.66 11.68
C GLU A 81 -1.55 -18.37 10.48
N LEU A 82 -2.17 -17.62 9.57
CA LEU A 82 -2.68 -18.17 8.31
C LEU A 82 -1.56 -18.72 7.43
N GLN A 83 -0.44 -18.00 7.30
CA GLN A 83 0.71 -18.43 6.49
C GLN A 83 1.27 -19.78 6.97
N LYS A 84 1.25 -20.05 8.28
CA LYS A 84 1.66 -21.37 8.82
C LYS A 84 0.75 -22.52 8.37
N LEU A 85 -0.53 -22.24 8.14
CA LEU A 85 -1.52 -23.23 7.69
C LEU A 85 -1.55 -23.33 6.16
N LEU A 86 -1.21 -22.25 5.47
CA LEU A 86 -1.24 -22.10 4.03
C LEU A 86 0.13 -21.57 3.56
N PRO A 87 1.20 -22.40 3.53
CA PRO A 87 2.56 -21.92 3.31
C PRO A 87 2.76 -21.10 2.02
N GLU A 88 2.01 -21.47 0.97
CA GLU A 88 2.07 -20.84 -0.36
C GLU A 88 1.13 -19.64 -0.52
N MET A 89 0.21 -19.41 0.43
CA MET A 89 -0.87 -18.41 0.39
C MET A 89 -1.36 -18.05 -1.04
N PRO A 90 -2.05 -18.97 -1.74
CA PRO A 90 -2.42 -18.77 -3.14
C PRO A 90 -3.17 -17.45 -3.36
N ALA A 91 -2.78 -16.71 -4.41
CA ALA A 91 -3.32 -15.39 -4.79
C ALA A 91 -3.08 -14.23 -3.81
N PHE A 92 -2.40 -14.43 -2.67
CA PHE A 92 -2.16 -13.36 -1.69
C PHE A 92 -1.37 -12.18 -2.30
N ASP A 93 -0.30 -12.46 -3.05
CA ASP A 93 0.50 -11.42 -3.72
C ASP A 93 -0.31 -10.65 -4.78
N SER A 94 -1.29 -11.27 -5.43
CA SER A 94 -2.19 -10.58 -6.35
C SER A 94 -3.03 -9.53 -5.62
N PHE A 95 -3.54 -9.84 -4.43
CA PHE A 95 -4.27 -8.88 -3.59
C PHE A 95 -3.35 -7.80 -3.00
N CYS A 96 -2.13 -8.16 -2.55
CA CYS A 96 -1.11 -7.18 -2.18
C CYS A 96 -0.86 -6.20 -3.32
N THR A 97 -0.74 -6.71 -4.54
CA THR A 97 -0.51 -5.92 -5.74
C THR A 97 -1.66 -5.00 -6.05
N GLU A 98 -2.90 -5.51 -6.11
CA GLU A 98 -4.09 -4.70 -6.41
C GLU A 98 -4.28 -3.56 -5.39
N MET A 99 -4.11 -3.86 -4.09
CA MET A 99 -4.40 -2.90 -3.01
C MET A 99 -3.26 -1.91 -2.75
N ALA A 100 -2.03 -2.26 -3.08
CA ALA A 100 -0.86 -1.39 -2.98
C ALA A 100 -0.44 -0.77 -4.32
N PHE A 101 -1.29 -0.88 -5.36
CA PHE A 101 -1.09 -0.24 -6.64
C PHE A 101 -1.51 1.24 -6.76
N PRO A 102 -2.19 1.93 -5.81
CA PRO A 102 -2.41 3.35 -5.99
C PRO A 102 -1.07 4.10 -5.83
N THR A 103 -0.35 4.17 -6.94
CA THR A 103 0.88 4.94 -7.15
C THR A 103 0.57 6.43 -7.36
N CYS A 104 -0.70 6.80 -7.27
CA CYS A 104 -1.23 8.14 -7.32
C CYS A 104 -2.21 8.34 -6.16
N ASP A 105 -2.45 9.60 -5.82
CA ASP A 105 -3.47 9.98 -4.85
C ASP A 105 -4.88 9.63 -5.35
N VAL A 106 -5.83 9.65 -4.44
CA VAL A 106 -7.25 9.41 -4.73
C VAL A 106 -7.76 10.46 -5.70
N ARG A 107 -8.41 10.02 -6.79
CA ARG A 107 -8.87 10.89 -7.87
C ARG A 107 -9.71 12.05 -7.36
N PRO A 108 -9.54 13.27 -7.88
CA PRO A 108 -10.43 14.40 -7.63
C PRO A 108 -11.89 14.02 -7.89
N GLY A 109 -12.79 14.37 -6.98
CA GLY A 109 -14.22 14.04 -7.09
C GLY A 109 -14.62 12.68 -6.49
N THR A 110 -13.66 11.86 -6.02
CA THR A 110 -13.98 10.66 -5.24
C THR A 110 -14.73 11.05 -3.97
N ALA A 111 -15.88 10.42 -3.72
CA ALA A 111 -16.56 10.56 -2.44
C ALA A 111 -15.68 9.98 -1.33
N ASN A 112 -15.44 10.76 -0.26
CA ASN A 112 -14.65 10.36 0.92
C ASN A 112 -13.13 10.16 0.69
N VAL A 113 -12.48 11.07 -0.04
CA VAL A 113 -11.00 11.11 -0.24
C VAL A 113 -10.18 10.79 1.01
N ALA A 114 -10.56 11.32 2.18
CA ALA A 114 -9.83 11.09 3.42
C ALA A 114 -9.85 9.61 3.86
N THR A 115 -10.98 8.93 3.69
CA THR A 115 -11.13 7.50 4.02
C THR A 115 -10.28 6.64 3.11
N GLU A 116 -10.31 6.92 1.80
CA GLU A 116 -9.51 6.19 0.80
C GLU A 116 -8.00 6.38 1.04
N ARG A 117 -7.55 7.61 1.32
CA ARG A 117 -6.14 7.87 1.70
C ARG A 117 -5.72 7.12 2.97
N GLN A 118 -6.62 7.02 3.95
CA GLN A 118 -6.36 6.25 5.16
C GLN A 118 -6.26 4.75 4.86
N ALA A 119 -7.11 4.22 3.98
CA ALA A 119 -7.04 2.82 3.55
C ALA A 119 -5.70 2.49 2.87
N ILE A 120 -5.22 3.36 1.97
CA ILE A 120 -3.90 3.23 1.33
C ILE A 120 -2.79 3.17 2.39
N THR A 121 -2.82 4.07 3.36
CA THR A 121 -1.86 4.08 4.49
C THR A 121 -1.92 2.77 5.26
N ASN A 122 -3.12 2.26 5.55
CA ASN A 122 -3.30 1.02 6.30
C ASN A 122 -2.77 -0.21 5.56
N TYR A 123 -2.95 -0.28 4.22
CA TYR A 123 -2.41 -1.34 3.40
C TYR A 123 -0.89 -1.37 3.43
N HIS A 124 -0.24 -0.22 3.25
CA HIS A 124 1.21 -0.14 3.30
C HIS A 124 1.76 -0.41 4.71
N ALA A 125 1.08 0.06 5.77
CA ALA A 125 1.43 -0.32 7.14
C ALA A 125 1.35 -1.84 7.37
N PHE A 126 0.29 -2.48 6.89
CA PHE A 126 0.07 -3.92 7.03
C PHE A 126 1.18 -4.72 6.34
N ILE A 127 1.49 -4.41 5.07
CA ILE A 127 2.53 -5.14 4.33
C ILE A 127 3.92 -4.83 4.89
N ALA A 128 4.24 -3.58 5.22
CA ALA A 128 5.53 -3.22 5.81
C ALA A 128 5.78 -3.94 7.14
N LYS A 129 4.74 -4.09 7.98
CA LYS A 129 4.83 -4.89 9.21
C LYS A 129 5.07 -6.37 8.93
N LEU A 130 4.43 -6.96 7.92
CA LEU A 130 4.68 -8.36 7.54
C LEU A 130 6.14 -8.56 7.09
N VAL A 131 6.69 -7.63 6.31
CA VAL A 131 8.11 -7.65 5.91
C VAL A 131 9.03 -7.51 7.10
N ALA A 132 8.71 -6.62 8.05
CA ALA A 132 9.52 -6.38 9.24
C ALA A 132 9.61 -7.58 10.20
N LEU A 133 8.74 -8.60 10.06
CA LEU A 133 8.81 -9.84 10.82
C LEU A 133 9.90 -10.82 10.34
N ASP A 134 10.58 -10.50 9.23
CA ASP A 134 11.67 -11.33 8.67
C ASP A 134 11.26 -12.77 8.31
N ILE A 135 9.98 -12.97 7.98
CA ILE A 135 9.48 -14.26 7.50
C ILE A 135 9.77 -14.37 6.01
N PRO A 136 10.46 -15.44 5.53
CA PRO A 136 10.89 -15.56 4.14
C PRO A 136 9.79 -15.36 3.10
N PHE A 137 8.58 -15.84 3.40
CA PHE A 137 7.43 -15.69 2.52
C PHE A 137 7.13 -14.22 2.20
N PHE A 138 7.22 -13.31 3.17
CA PHE A 138 6.89 -11.89 2.96
C PHE A 138 8.07 -11.04 2.48
N GLN A 139 9.32 -11.53 2.56
CA GLN A 139 10.51 -10.69 2.30
C GLN A 139 10.55 -10.07 0.90
N HIS A 140 10.00 -10.75 -0.11
CA HIS A 140 9.97 -10.22 -1.48
C HIS A 140 9.18 -8.90 -1.61
N GLU A 141 8.27 -8.63 -0.67
CA GLU A 141 7.47 -7.41 -0.62
C GLU A 141 8.29 -6.16 -0.25
N ILE A 142 9.55 -6.30 0.17
CA ILE A 142 10.45 -5.15 0.37
C ILE A 142 10.58 -4.29 -0.91
N ARG A 143 10.51 -4.94 -2.09
CA ARG A 143 10.52 -4.25 -3.39
C ARG A 143 9.31 -3.33 -3.54
N ARG A 144 8.17 -3.68 -2.96
CA ARG A 144 6.96 -2.84 -2.94
C ARG A 144 7.19 -1.56 -2.14
N GLY A 145 7.87 -1.65 -1.00
CA GLY A 145 8.28 -0.47 -0.23
C GLY A 145 9.23 0.44 -1.02
N GLY A 146 10.22 -0.14 -1.68
CA GLY A 146 11.11 0.63 -2.55
C GLY A 146 10.36 1.28 -3.71
N ASN A 147 9.41 0.57 -4.32
CA ASN A 147 8.58 1.14 -5.38
C ASN A 147 7.70 2.29 -4.88
N MET A 148 7.12 2.15 -3.68
CA MET A 148 6.35 3.21 -3.04
C MET A 148 7.18 4.49 -2.83
N LEU A 149 8.44 4.34 -2.39
CA LEU A 149 9.37 5.48 -2.27
C LEU A 149 9.72 6.08 -3.64
N ARG A 150 9.96 5.26 -4.66
CA ARG A 150 10.19 5.76 -6.03
C ARG A 150 9.04 6.61 -6.52
N TYR A 151 7.81 6.09 -6.50
CA TYR A 151 6.63 6.82 -6.95
C TYR A 151 6.43 8.12 -6.18
N THR A 152 6.60 8.07 -4.85
CA THR A 152 6.38 9.22 -3.99
C THR A 152 7.46 10.30 -4.15
N LEU A 153 8.73 9.92 -4.28
CA LEU A 153 9.87 10.83 -4.08
C LEU A 153 10.64 11.11 -5.37
N GLU A 154 10.65 10.18 -6.33
CA GLU A 154 11.37 10.34 -7.58
C GLU A 154 10.51 11.00 -8.67
N ALA A 155 9.19 10.86 -8.61
CA ALA A 155 8.30 11.38 -9.64
C ALA A 155 8.00 12.87 -9.50
N ALA A 156 7.76 13.34 -8.26
CA ALA A 156 7.16 14.65 -8.00
C ALA A 156 8.03 15.84 -8.48
N PRO A 157 7.63 16.61 -9.50
CA PRO A 157 8.29 17.85 -9.93
C PRO A 157 7.56 19.09 -9.40
N TRP A 158 8.25 20.22 -9.20
CA TRP A 158 7.62 21.52 -8.85
C TRP A 158 8.08 22.63 -9.79
N GLU A 159 7.14 23.55 -10.06
CA GLU A 159 7.24 24.77 -10.89
C GLU A 159 7.10 24.61 -12.41
N GLN A 160 6.67 23.44 -12.92
CA GLN A 160 6.41 23.26 -14.34
C GLN A 160 4.90 23.31 -14.62
N TYR A 161 4.44 24.41 -15.22
CA TYR A 161 3.04 24.66 -15.58
C TYR A 161 2.72 24.32 -17.05
N HIS A 162 3.75 23.95 -17.83
CA HIS A 162 3.62 23.52 -19.23
C HIS A 162 4.42 22.24 -19.46
N TRP A 163 3.77 21.26 -20.12
CA TRP A 163 4.30 19.93 -20.37
C TRP A 163 4.20 19.62 -21.86
N ALA A 164 5.24 19.97 -22.63
CA ALA A 164 5.30 19.75 -24.07
C ALA A 164 5.03 18.28 -24.43
N ASP A 165 5.62 17.32 -23.70
CA ASP A 165 5.39 15.89 -23.91
C ASP A 165 3.93 15.43 -23.69
N ILE A 166 3.12 16.18 -22.93
CA ILE A 166 1.69 15.90 -22.76
C ILE A 166 0.91 16.49 -23.94
N GLU A 167 1.22 17.73 -24.32
CA GLU A 167 0.59 18.41 -25.47
C GLU A 167 0.93 17.72 -26.81
N ASP A 168 2.17 17.24 -26.95
CA ASP A 168 2.70 16.62 -28.17
C ASP A 168 2.34 15.12 -28.28
N ALA A 169 1.82 14.51 -27.21
CA ALA A 169 1.50 13.07 -27.17
C ALA A 169 0.28 12.68 -28.00
N TYR A 170 -0.48 13.61 -28.61
CA TYR A 170 -1.73 13.26 -29.29
C TYR A 170 -1.89 13.73 -30.73
N ALA A 171 -2.27 12.76 -31.57
CA ALA A 171 -2.90 12.90 -32.88
C ALA A 171 -4.26 12.17 -32.80
N SER A 172 -5.36 12.92 -32.88
CA SER A 172 -6.78 12.52 -33.03
C SER A 172 -7.61 12.07 -31.79
N ASP A 173 -8.77 12.73 -31.65
CA ASP A 173 -9.94 12.60 -30.74
C ASP A 173 -9.86 13.24 -29.33
N ASP A 174 -10.82 14.13 -29.03
CA ASP A 174 -10.75 15.17 -27.99
C ASP A 174 -11.09 14.65 -26.57
N SER A 175 -11.95 13.63 -26.43
CA SER A 175 -12.40 13.19 -25.09
C SER A 175 -11.38 12.29 -24.37
N GLU A 176 -10.69 11.41 -25.10
CA GLU A 176 -9.65 10.56 -24.51
C GLU A 176 -8.40 11.37 -24.13
N TYR A 177 -8.12 12.44 -24.87
CA TYR A 177 -7.03 13.36 -24.55
C TYR A 177 -7.26 14.08 -23.22
N GLU A 178 -8.46 14.62 -22.98
CA GLU A 178 -8.75 15.32 -21.72
C GLU A 178 -8.62 14.39 -20.51
N ASP A 179 -9.13 13.15 -20.60
CA ASP A 179 -8.99 12.16 -19.52
C ASP A 179 -7.53 11.73 -19.34
N TRP A 180 -6.81 11.45 -20.43
CA TRP A 180 -5.39 11.09 -20.34
C TRP A 180 -4.54 12.24 -19.78
N LYS A 181 -4.72 13.46 -20.28
CA LYS A 181 -4.05 14.68 -19.80
C LYS A 181 -4.34 14.90 -18.32
N ASN A 182 -5.59 14.79 -17.89
CA ASN A 182 -5.96 14.93 -16.47
C ASN A 182 -5.27 13.84 -15.62
N ASN A 183 -5.28 12.58 -16.06
CA ASN A 183 -4.54 11.50 -15.39
C ASN A 183 -3.03 11.78 -15.32
N GLN A 184 -2.42 12.32 -16.39
CA GLN A 184 -1.00 12.70 -16.38
C GLN A 184 -0.75 13.87 -15.41
N LEU A 185 -1.57 14.93 -15.46
CA LEU A 185 -1.45 16.08 -14.57
C LEU A 185 -1.68 15.72 -13.10
N GLU A 186 -2.50 14.71 -12.81
CA GLU A 186 -2.64 14.16 -11.46
C GLU A 186 -1.32 13.53 -10.96
N ILE A 187 -0.60 12.79 -11.80
CA ILE A 187 0.72 12.22 -11.45
C ILE A 187 1.74 13.33 -11.14
N TYR A 188 1.63 14.49 -11.80
CA TYR A 188 2.56 15.62 -11.61
C TYR A 188 2.09 16.65 -10.58
N ASN A 189 0.82 16.59 -10.15
CA ASN A 189 0.31 17.48 -9.12
C ASN A 189 0.83 17.00 -7.77
N VAL A 190 1.91 17.60 -7.33
CA VAL A 190 1.70 18.47 -6.20
C VAL A 190 1.09 17.90 -4.90
N ARG A 191 -0.19 18.21 -4.77
CA ARG A 191 -1.03 17.85 -3.63
C ARG A 191 -1.26 16.34 -3.52
N THR A 192 -0.93 15.56 -4.54
CA THR A 192 -0.95 14.10 -4.46
C THR A 192 -0.03 13.56 -3.37
N LEU A 193 1.03 14.28 -3.02
CA LEU A 193 1.90 13.93 -1.90
C LEU A 193 1.14 13.86 -0.56
N ASP A 194 0.01 14.58 -0.40
CA ASP A 194 -0.84 14.46 0.79
C ASP A 194 -1.51 13.09 0.91
N GLY A 195 -1.65 12.34 -0.18
CA GLY A 195 -2.16 10.97 -0.21
C GLY A 195 -1.07 9.91 -0.04
N VAL A 196 0.09 10.09 -0.70
CA VAL A 196 1.11 9.04 -0.81
C VAL A 196 2.23 9.11 0.26
N ILE A 197 2.52 10.29 0.83
CA ILE A 197 3.55 10.42 1.88
C ILE A 197 3.23 9.57 3.12
N PRO A 198 1.99 9.55 3.67
CA PRO A 198 1.68 8.69 4.81
C PRO A 198 2.00 7.21 4.56
N ALA A 199 1.69 6.69 3.36
CA ALA A 199 2.01 5.32 2.99
C ALA A 199 3.53 5.07 2.87
N ALA A 200 4.25 5.98 2.23
CA ALA A 200 5.71 5.91 2.12
C ALA A 200 6.41 5.90 3.50
N VAL A 201 5.89 6.69 4.44
CA VAL A 201 6.40 6.79 5.81
C VAL A 201 6.28 5.48 6.58
N GLU A 202 5.22 4.70 6.37
CA GLU A 202 5.08 3.39 7.05
C GLU A 202 6.19 2.41 6.64
N TRP A 203 6.67 2.46 5.38
CA TRP A 203 7.83 1.66 4.95
C TRP A 203 9.13 2.12 5.59
N VAL A 204 9.37 3.43 5.69
CA VAL A 204 10.53 3.96 6.43
C VAL A 204 10.45 3.52 7.88
N LYS A 205 9.27 3.58 8.49
CA LYS A 205 9.03 3.25 9.90
C LYS A 205 9.34 1.80 10.25
N TYR A 206 8.83 0.84 9.49
CA TYR A 206 9.02 -0.59 9.83
C TYR A 206 10.20 -1.22 9.09
N CYS A 207 10.53 -0.74 7.90
CA CYS A 207 11.51 -1.37 7.01
C CYS A 207 12.71 -0.49 6.68
N GLY A 208 12.79 0.77 7.13
CA GLY A 208 13.83 1.72 6.71
C GLY A 208 15.26 1.19 6.85
N SER A 209 15.58 0.58 8.00
CA SER A 209 16.88 -0.06 8.21
C SER A 209 17.11 -1.23 7.25
N HIS A 210 16.12 -2.10 7.06
CA HIS A 210 16.23 -3.23 6.14
C HIS A 210 16.43 -2.74 4.69
N MET A 211 15.67 -1.73 4.24
CA MET A 211 15.79 -1.10 2.93
C MET A 211 17.17 -0.45 2.71
N TYR A 212 17.75 0.19 3.74
CA TYR A 212 19.07 0.81 3.64
C TYR A 212 20.20 -0.20 3.33
N HIS A 213 20.04 -1.43 3.81
CA HIS A 213 21.02 -2.51 3.61
C HIS A 213 20.72 -3.37 2.37
N GLN A 214 19.66 -3.08 1.63
CA GLN A 214 19.36 -3.78 0.37
C GLN A 214 20.37 -3.38 -0.71
N GLU A 215 20.69 -4.34 -1.58
CA GLU A 215 21.55 -4.17 -2.74
C GLU A 215 20.90 -4.83 -3.97
N GLY A 216 21.40 -4.50 -5.16
CA GLY A 216 20.95 -5.10 -6.41
C GLY A 216 19.65 -4.48 -6.93
N GLU A 217 18.86 -5.30 -7.63
CA GLU A 217 17.72 -4.82 -8.40
C GLU A 217 16.53 -4.43 -7.50
N LEU A 218 16.05 -3.20 -7.68
CA LEU A 218 14.79 -2.75 -7.08
C LEU A 218 13.62 -3.01 -8.03
N PHE A 219 13.80 -2.71 -9.32
CA PHE A 219 12.79 -2.88 -10.35
C PHE A 219 13.41 -3.03 -11.74
N GLU A 220 12.71 -3.74 -12.61
CA GLU A 220 13.19 -4.09 -13.96
C GLU A 220 13.21 -2.86 -14.90
N TYR A 221 12.27 -1.93 -14.69
CA TYR A 221 12.08 -0.77 -15.57
C TYR A 221 12.40 0.56 -14.88
N PRO A 222 13.09 1.49 -15.57
CA PRO A 222 13.27 2.84 -15.09
C PRO A 222 11.91 3.54 -15.01
N MET A 223 11.74 4.40 -14.00
CA MET A 223 10.52 5.18 -13.88
C MET A 223 10.60 6.36 -14.84
N ARG A 224 9.58 6.52 -15.70
CA ARG A 224 9.49 7.67 -16.60
C ARG A 224 9.47 8.96 -15.78
N ASN A 225 10.26 9.95 -16.19
CA ASN A 225 10.36 11.26 -15.55
C ASN A 225 10.89 11.26 -14.10
N ALA A 226 11.52 10.17 -13.65
CA ALA A 226 12.19 10.14 -12.36
C ALA A 226 13.30 11.20 -12.27
N LYS A 227 13.37 11.88 -11.12
CA LYS A 227 14.45 12.83 -10.80
C LYS A 227 15.73 12.12 -10.33
N TRP A 228 15.64 10.84 -9.99
CA TRP A 228 16.81 10.02 -9.70
C TRP A 228 17.58 9.72 -10.99
N ASN A 229 18.87 10.09 -11.00
CA ASN A 229 19.76 9.95 -12.17
C ASN A 229 20.96 9.01 -11.91
N GLY A 230 21.06 8.41 -10.73
CA GLY A 230 22.11 7.43 -10.40
C GLY A 230 21.76 6.00 -10.85
N ALA A 231 22.51 5.03 -10.33
CA ALA A 231 22.36 3.61 -10.70
C ALA A 231 20.92 3.09 -10.53
N GLN A 232 20.52 2.14 -11.39
CA GLN A 232 19.28 1.41 -11.23
C GLN A 232 19.41 0.42 -10.07
N GLY A 233 18.40 0.38 -9.18
CA GLY A 233 18.40 -0.54 -8.04
C GLY A 233 18.50 0.13 -6.67
N TRP A 234 18.72 -0.69 -5.66
CA TRP A 234 18.97 -0.24 -4.30
C TRP A 234 20.38 0.36 -4.20
N SER A 235 20.50 1.49 -3.52
CA SER A 235 21.80 2.07 -3.18
C SER A 235 21.67 3.06 -2.03
N LYS A 236 22.75 3.22 -1.27
CA LYS A 236 22.85 4.24 -0.22
C LYS A 236 22.69 5.66 -0.78
N GLU A 237 23.17 5.89 -2.00
CA GLU A 237 23.01 7.16 -2.72
C GLU A 237 21.55 7.44 -3.03
N ARG A 238 20.79 6.44 -3.50
CA ARG A 238 19.34 6.57 -3.74
C ARG A 238 18.59 6.79 -2.43
N PHE A 239 18.99 6.13 -1.35
CA PHE A 239 18.39 6.33 -0.04
C PHE A 239 18.63 7.75 0.50
N ALA A 240 19.85 8.28 0.33
CA ALA A 240 20.17 9.68 0.64
C ALA A 240 19.37 10.66 -0.23
N PHE A 241 19.18 10.34 -1.51
CA PHE A 241 18.29 11.10 -2.39
C PHE A 241 16.86 11.11 -1.84
N TRP A 242 16.25 9.96 -1.55
CA TRP A 242 14.91 9.89 -0.96
C TRP A 242 14.78 10.68 0.34
N ARG A 243 15.78 10.62 1.23
CA ARG A 243 15.84 11.46 2.43
C ARG A 243 15.76 12.94 2.08
N SER A 244 16.60 13.44 1.16
CA SER A 244 16.57 14.85 0.75
C SER A 244 15.23 15.27 0.12
N ARG A 245 14.54 14.33 -0.54
CA ARG A 245 13.19 14.55 -1.06
C ARG A 245 12.17 14.71 0.06
N PHE A 246 12.22 13.88 1.10
CA PHE A 246 11.38 14.08 2.28
C PHE A 246 11.66 15.41 2.99
N GLU A 247 12.92 15.82 3.11
CA GLU A 247 13.30 17.14 3.66
C GLU A 247 12.67 18.27 2.86
N TRP A 248 12.75 18.19 1.53
CA TRP A 248 12.13 19.17 0.65
C TRP A 248 10.59 19.17 0.77
N VAL A 249 9.92 18.01 0.83
CA VAL A 249 8.47 17.90 1.08
C VAL A 249 8.06 18.58 2.39
N ALA A 250 8.87 18.51 3.43
CA ALA A 250 8.60 19.17 4.70
C ALA A 250 8.59 20.71 4.61
N THR A 251 9.16 21.30 3.56
CA THR A 251 9.21 22.77 3.36
C THR A 251 8.06 23.30 2.51
N VAL A 252 7.46 22.43 1.71
CA VAL A 252 6.43 22.78 0.74
C VAL A 252 5.21 23.45 1.38
N THR A 253 4.76 24.59 0.82
CA THR A 253 3.62 25.35 1.35
C THR A 253 2.26 24.76 0.95
N ALA A 254 2.15 24.14 -0.23
CA ALA A 254 0.85 23.70 -0.75
C ALA A 254 0.32 22.39 -0.13
N LEU A 255 1.10 21.73 0.71
CA LEU A 255 0.77 20.46 1.38
C LEU A 255 0.22 20.67 2.78
N PHE A 256 -0.54 19.68 3.25
CA PHE A 256 -1.08 19.69 4.60
C PHE A 256 0.03 19.62 5.67
N MET A 257 -0.21 20.26 6.82
CA MET A 257 0.74 20.26 7.94
C MET A 257 1.11 18.84 8.38
N ARG A 258 0.14 17.91 8.43
CA ARG A 258 0.38 16.50 8.76
C ARG A 258 1.39 15.85 7.81
N THR A 259 1.23 16.05 6.50
CA THR A 259 2.13 15.53 5.46
C THR A 259 3.56 16.04 5.67
N LYS A 260 3.71 17.34 5.93
CA LYS A 260 5.01 17.96 6.20
C LYS A 260 5.69 17.41 7.45
N MET A 261 4.93 17.19 8.52
CA MET A 261 5.44 16.60 9.76
C MET A 261 5.89 15.15 9.55
N LEU A 262 5.10 14.35 8.83
CA LEU A 262 5.47 12.96 8.51
C LEU A 262 6.72 12.89 7.62
N ALA A 263 6.81 13.76 6.61
CA ALA A 263 7.98 13.84 5.75
C ALA A 263 9.24 14.23 6.55
N LYS A 264 9.13 15.24 7.43
CA LYS A 264 10.24 15.61 8.32
C LYS A 264 10.68 14.42 9.20
N TRP A 265 9.73 13.73 9.82
CA TRP A 265 10.02 12.56 10.64
C TRP A 265 10.71 11.46 9.83
N ALA A 266 10.21 11.15 8.63
CA ALA A 266 10.82 10.12 7.78
C ALA A 266 12.26 10.48 7.40
N ALA A 267 12.53 11.74 7.05
CA ALA A 267 13.89 12.20 6.77
C ALA A 267 14.85 12.05 7.97
N GLU A 268 14.36 12.23 9.20
CA GLU A 268 15.14 12.05 10.42
C GLU A 268 15.43 10.56 10.72
N CYS A 269 14.58 9.65 10.25
CA CYS A 269 14.73 8.20 10.41
C CYS A 269 15.54 7.50 9.32
N MET A 270 15.87 8.20 8.22
CA MET A 270 16.64 7.69 7.08
C MET A 270 18.10 8.10 7.14
#